data_AF-A0A2N9LVA9-F1
#
_entry.id   AF-A0A2N9LVA9-F1
#
_cell.length_a   1.000
_cell.length_b   1.000
_cell.length_c   1.000
_cell.angle_alpha   90.00
_cell.angle_beta   90.00
_cell.angle_gamma   90.00
#
_symmetry.space_group_name_H-M   'P 1'
#
loop_
_entity.id
_entity.type
_entity.pdbx_description
1 polymer ?
#
loop_
_entity_poly.entity_id
_entity_poly.type
_entity_poly.pdbx_seq_one_letter_code
_entity_poly.pdbx_strand_id
1 'polypeptide(L)'
;MKMHMVTSALLFILIPAIHAQEAVAKAPPQDTPEVAAKKAVEADLGTRKKNLIAQSEDMESIAGSLSGFDLDNALAIDDRAEQGMAYLDATYWFVVTYNRMQSDEDKNIAKAVLQNRLAFYAHMLDMSVDQTNRSLGLTRLPAVAQQGQRIRDELRAAKLKLDEIAASLN
;
A
#
# COMPACT_ATOMS: atom_id res chain seq x y z
N MET A 1 80.32 -3.29 33.56
CA MET A 1 78.89 -3.66 33.49
C MET A 1 78.47 -4.18 34.86
N LYS A 2 77.77 -3.34 35.64
CA LYS A 2 77.22 -3.71 36.96
C LYS A 2 75.71 -3.57 36.87
N MET A 3 75.01 -4.65 37.21
CA MET A 3 73.56 -4.77 37.24
C MET A 3 73.16 -4.98 38.71
N HIS A 4 72.34 -4.08 39.21
CA HIS A 4 71.59 -4.11 40.48
C HIS A 4 70.32 -3.28 40.17
N MET A 5 69.12 -3.48 40.70
CA MET A 5 68.50 -4.48 41.55
C MET A 5 67.02 -4.03 41.62
N VAL A 6 66.08 -4.96 41.45
CA VAL A 6 64.73 -5.08 42.06
C VAL A 6 63.89 -3.81 42.30
N THR A 7 62.64 -3.77 41.78
CA THR A 7 61.45 -3.42 42.59
C THR A 7 60.13 -3.88 41.96
N SER A 8 59.35 -4.67 42.71
CA SER A 8 57.93 -4.99 42.48
C SER A 8 57.03 -3.76 42.59
N ALA A 9 55.93 -3.70 41.82
CA ALA A 9 54.66 -3.12 42.30
C ALA A 9 53.45 -3.46 41.40
N LEU A 10 52.45 -4.03 42.06
CA LEU A 10 50.99 -3.89 41.89
C LEU A 10 50.33 -4.15 40.53
N LEU A 11 49.68 -5.32 40.50
CA LEU A 11 48.56 -5.69 39.64
C LEU A 11 47.31 -4.88 40.05
N PHE A 12 46.82 -3.98 39.19
CA PHE A 12 45.51 -3.35 39.33
C PHE A 12 44.44 -4.22 38.65
N ILE A 13 43.51 -4.74 39.44
CA ILE A 13 42.29 -5.39 38.98
C ILE A 13 41.31 -4.27 38.59
N LEU A 14 41.03 -4.13 37.28
CA LEU A 14 39.94 -3.28 36.79
C LEU A 14 38.64 -4.07 36.83
N ILE A 15 37.77 -3.70 37.77
CA ILE A 15 36.36 -4.10 37.83
C ILE A 15 35.63 -3.36 36.69
N PRO A 16 34.92 -4.04 35.77
CA PRO A 16 34.01 -3.33 34.88
C PRO A 16 32.85 -2.80 35.73
N ALA A 17 32.84 -1.49 35.95
CA ALA A 17 31.67 -0.79 36.43
C ALA A 17 30.56 -0.98 35.39
N ILE A 18 29.63 -1.88 35.68
CA ILE A 18 28.35 -2.01 35.00
C ILE A 18 27.66 -0.65 35.17
N HIS A 19 27.83 0.21 34.16
CA HIS A 19 26.97 1.36 33.99
C HIS A 19 25.63 0.80 33.55
N ALA A 20 24.73 0.62 34.52
CA ALA A 20 23.31 0.60 34.26
C ALA A 20 22.95 1.97 33.67
N GLN A 21 23.16 2.12 32.36
CA GLN A 21 22.54 3.19 31.61
C GLN A 21 21.06 2.86 31.64
N GLU A 22 20.36 3.51 32.57
CA GLU A 22 18.92 3.58 32.63
C GLU A 22 18.47 4.09 31.26
N ALA A 23 18.15 3.14 30.37
CA ALA A 23 17.56 3.44 29.09
C ALA A 23 16.19 4.01 29.41
N VAL A 24 16.12 5.33 29.59
CA VAL A 24 14.89 6.08 29.45
C VAL A 24 14.38 5.68 28.08
N ALA A 25 13.39 4.78 28.05
CA ALA A 25 12.71 4.38 26.84
C ALA A 25 12.11 5.65 26.28
N LYS A 26 12.83 6.28 25.35
CA LYS A 26 12.36 7.44 24.63
C LYS A 26 11.13 6.94 23.90
N ALA A 27 9.95 7.38 24.35
CA ALA A 27 8.69 7.05 23.71
C ALA A 27 8.89 7.26 22.19
N PRO A 28 8.43 6.33 21.35
CA PRO A 28 8.62 6.45 19.92
C PRO A 28 8.13 7.84 19.50
N PRO A 29 8.92 8.59 18.70
CA PRO A 29 8.52 9.92 18.29
C PRO A 29 7.13 9.84 17.67
N GLN A 30 6.17 10.58 18.24
CA GLN A 30 4.85 10.71 17.65
C GLN A 30 5.03 11.39 16.29
N ASP A 31 4.50 10.76 15.24
CA ASP A 31 4.49 11.34 13.90
C ASP A 31 3.79 12.70 13.94
N THR A 32 4.27 13.65 13.14
CA THR A 32 3.51 14.87 12.90
C THR A 32 2.17 14.52 12.23
N PRO A 33 1.12 15.35 12.38
CA PRO A 33 -0.18 15.10 11.72
C PRO A 33 -0.04 14.88 10.21
N GLU A 34 0.88 15.58 9.55
CA GLU A 34 1.17 15.42 8.13
C GLU A 34 1.79 14.05 7.80
N VAL A 35 2.76 13.58 8.60
CA VAL A 35 3.38 12.25 8.40
C VAL A 35 2.36 11.15 8.66
N ALA A 36 1.51 11.30 9.68
CA ALA A 36 0.42 10.36 9.95
C ALA A 36 -0.59 10.29 8.79
N ALA A 37 -0.96 11.43 8.20
CA ALA A 37 -1.86 11.48 7.05
C ALA A 37 -1.28 10.76 5.81
N LYS A 38 0.01 10.97 5.52
CA LYS A 38 0.70 10.27 4.41
C LYS A 38 0.72 8.76 4.62
N LYS A 39 1.08 8.30 5.83
CA LYS A 39 1.05 6.87 6.18
C LYS A 39 -0.36 6.27 6.06
N ALA A 40 -1.39 7.04 6.44
CA ALA A 40 -2.78 6.59 6.31
C ALA A 40 -3.19 6.41 4.84
N VAL A 41 -2.80 7.32 3.94
CA VAL A 41 -3.04 7.17 2.49
C VAL A 41 -2.35 5.91 1.95
N GLU A 42 -1.08 5.70 2.29
CA GLU A 42 -0.32 4.52 1.87
C GLU A 42 -0.95 3.21 2.37
N ALA A 43 -1.37 3.18 3.64
CA ALA A 43 -2.02 2.03 4.25
C ALA A 43 -3.40 1.73 3.63
N ASP A 44 -4.17 2.77 3.31
CA ASP A 44 -5.48 2.64 2.66
C ASP A 44 -5.32 2.01 1.26
N LEU A 45 -4.44 2.57 0.40
CA LEU A 45 -4.15 1.99 -0.92
C LEU A 45 -3.71 0.53 -0.83
N GLY A 46 -2.83 0.21 0.13
CA GLY A 46 -2.39 -1.16 0.37
C GLY A 46 -3.51 -2.09 0.84
N THR A 47 -4.44 -1.60 1.66
CA THR A 47 -5.61 -2.37 2.12
C THR A 47 -6.55 -2.69 0.96
N ARG A 48 -6.86 -1.70 0.11
CA ARG A 48 -7.72 -1.89 -1.06
C ARG A 48 -7.16 -2.89 -2.05
N LYS A 49 -5.85 -2.80 -2.32
CA LYS A 49 -5.15 -3.77 -3.17
C LYS A 49 -5.29 -5.19 -2.59
N LYS A 50 -5.08 -5.37 -1.28
CA LYS A 50 -5.25 -6.67 -0.62
C LYS A 50 -6.68 -7.19 -0.70
N ASN A 51 -7.67 -6.32 -0.55
CA ASN A 51 -9.07 -6.72 -0.71
C ASN A 51 -9.35 -7.21 -2.13
N LEU A 52 -8.86 -6.52 -3.16
CA LEU A 52 -8.99 -6.97 -4.54
C LEU A 52 -8.25 -8.29 -4.80
N ILE A 53 -7.06 -8.51 -4.23
CA ILE A 53 -6.35 -9.81 -4.31
C ILE A 53 -7.23 -10.91 -3.76
N ALA A 54 -7.67 -10.79 -2.50
CA ALA A 54 -8.48 -11.82 -1.86
C ALA A 54 -9.79 -12.07 -2.63
N GLN A 55 -10.39 -11.00 -3.17
CA GLN A 55 -11.63 -11.12 -3.93
C GLN A 55 -11.45 -11.80 -5.29
N SER A 56 -10.29 -11.58 -5.93
CA SER A 56 -9.88 -12.20 -7.18
C SER A 56 -9.61 -13.69 -6.96
N GLU A 57 -8.82 -14.06 -5.94
CA GLU A 57 -8.57 -15.46 -5.56
C GLU A 57 -9.88 -16.24 -5.27
N ASP A 58 -10.83 -15.60 -4.58
CA ASP A 58 -12.17 -16.15 -4.37
C ASP A 58 -12.94 -16.35 -5.68
N MET A 59 -12.85 -15.42 -6.63
CA MET A 59 -13.50 -15.52 -7.93
C MET A 59 -12.87 -16.62 -8.79
N GLU A 60 -11.54 -16.73 -8.83
CA GLU A 60 -10.82 -17.81 -9.50
C GLU A 60 -11.22 -19.18 -8.95
N SER A 61 -11.35 -19.30 -7.63
CA SER A 61 -11.82 -20.51 -6.95
C SER A 61 -13.23 -20.91 -7.40
N ILE A 62 -14.15 -19.94 -7.48
CA ILE A 62 -15.50 -20.16 -8.02
C ILE A 62 -15.40 -20.61 -9.48
N ALA A 63 -14.64 -19.88 -10.29
CA ALA A 63 -14.45 -20.10 -11.72
C ALA A 63 -13.92 -21.49 -12.05
N GLY A 64 -13.05 -22.08 -11.21
CA GLY A 64 -12.49 -23.42 -11.40
C GLY A 64 -13.53 -24.55 -11.50
N SER A 65 -14.76 -24.31 -11.05
CA SER A 65 -15.89 -25.25 -11.16
C SER A 65 -16.86 -24.95 -12.31
N LEU A 66 -16.65 -23.84 -13.02
CA LEU A 66 -17.54 -23.34 -14.07
C LEU A 66 -17.09 -23.78 -15.46
N SER A 67 -17.98 -23.62 -16.44
CA SER A 67 -17.65 -23.85 -17.84
C SER A 67 -18.48 -22.94 -18.76
N GLY A 68 -17.99 -22.75 -19.98
CA GLY A 68 -18.67 -21.95 -21.00
C GLY A 68 -18.95 -20.53 -20.53
N PHE A 69 -20.16 -20.05 -20.80
CA PHE A 69 -20.54 -18.66 -20.57
C PHE A 69 -20.37 -18.19 -19.11
N ASP A 70 -20.68 -19.04 -18.13
CA ASP A 70 -20.58 -18.66 -16.72
C ASP A 70 -19.12 -18.52 -16.28
N LEU A 71 -18.21 -19.34 -16.84
CA LEU A 71 -16.77 -19.21 -16.65
C LEU A 71 -16.24 -17.93 -17.28
N ASP A 72 -16.57 -17.68 -18.55
CA ASP A 72 -16.11 -16.49 -19.28
C ASP A 72 -16.53 -15.20 -18.56
N ASN A 73 -17.75 -15.19 -18.01
CA ASN A 73 -18.26 -14.04 -17.27
C ASN A 73 -17.60 -13.86 -15.90
N ALA A 74 -17.27 -14.96 -15.19
CA ALA A 74 -16.51 -14.89 -13.95
C ALA A 74 -15.09 -14.36 -14.17
N LEU A 75 -14.38 -14.88 -15.18
CA LEU A 75 -13.04 -14.42 -15.56
C LEU A 75 -13.05 -12.96 -16.02
N ALA A 76 -14.07 -12.53 -16.78
CA ALA A 76 -14.18 -11.15 -17.21
C ALA A 76 -14.35 -10.16 -16.04
N ILE A 77 -14.96 -10.58 -14.93
CA ILE A 77 -15.06 -9.79 -13.68
C ILE A 77 -13.72 -9.79 -12.95
N ASP A 78 -13.08 -10.95 -12.87
CA ASP A 78 -11.78 -11.15 -12.23
C ASP A 78 -10.68 -10.27 -12.87
N ASP A 79 -10.62 -10.23 -14.21
CA ASP A 79 -9.75 -9.32 -14.98
C ASP A 79 -9.86 -7.85 -14.54
N ARG A 80 -11.06 -7.42 -14.09
CA ARG A 80 -11.27 -6.04 -13.63
C ARG A 80 -10.72 -5.83 -12.22
N ALA A 81 -10.77 -6.84 -11.37
CA ALA A 81 -10.09 -6.82 -10.08
C ALA A 81 -8.58 -6.67 -10.30
N GLU A 82 -7.99 -7.48 -11.20
CA GLU A 82 -6.57 -7.41 -11.55
C GLU A 82 -6.13 -6.04 -12.07
N GLN A 83 -6.91 -5.46 -12.98
CA GLN A 83 -6.66 -4.10 -13.46
C GLN A 83 -6.71 -3.08 -12.31
N GLY A 84 -7.70 -3.20 -11.42
CA GLY A 84 -7.78 -2.37 -10.23
C GLY A 84 -6.56 -2.47 -9.32
N MET A 85 -6.02 -3.69 -9.13
CA MET A 85 -4.79 -3.92 -8.38
C MET A 85 -3.59 -3.22 -9.02
N ALA A 86 -3.45 -3.30 -10.35
CA ALA A 86 -2.37 -2.64 -11.08
C ALA A 86 -2.43 -1.12 -10.96
N TYR A 87 -3.63 -0.52 -11.05
CA TYR A 87 -3.80 0.92 -10.90
C TYR A 87 -3.52 1.42 -9.48
N LEU A 88 -3.91 0.65 -8.46
CA LEU A 88 -3.60 0.96 -7.06
C LEU A 88 -2.09 0.86 -6.78
N ASP A 89 -1.41 -0.14 -7.34
CA ASP A 89 0.04 -0.27 -7.21
C ASP A 89 0.78 0.90 -7.87
N ALA A 90 0.39 1.27 -9.09
CA ALA A 90 0.93 2.44 -9.78
C ALA A 90 0.69 3.72 -8.97
N THR A 91 -0.52 3.91 -8.45
CA THR A 91 -0.87 5.07 -7.61
C THR A 91 -0.01 5.14 -6.35
N TYR A 92 0.18 4.00 -5.67
CA TYR A 92 1.04 3.91 -4.50
C TYR A 92 2.45 4.43 -4.80
N TRP A 93 3.07 3.98 -5.90
CA TRP A 93 4.41 4.42 -6.26
C TRP A 93 4.50 5.92 -6.54
N PHE A 94 3.50 6.50 -7.24
CA PHE A 94 3.48 7.94 -7.48
C PHE A 94 3.33 8.74 -6.18
N VAL A 95 2.42 8.35 -5.30
CA VAL A 95 2.16 9.04 -4.03
C VAL A 95 3.38 8.96 -3.11
N VAL A 96 3.97 7.77 -2.95
CA VAL A 96 5.16 7.57 -2.11
C VAL A 96 6.34 8.39 -2.64
N THR A 97 6.54 8.39 -3.95
CA THR A 97 7.63 9.16 -4.57
C THR A 97 7.45 10.66 -4.31
N TYR A 98 6.25 11.18 -4.56
CA TYR A 98 5.91 12.58 -4.29
C TYR A 98 6.11 12.96 -2.82
N ASN A 99 5.67 12.11 -1.89
CA ASN A 99 5.76 12.36 -0.46
C ASN A 99 7.20 12.40 0.07
N ARG A 100 8.13 11.72 -0.63
CA ARG A 100 9.55 11.64 -0.27
C ARG A 100 10.41 12.72 -0.94
N MET A 101 9.85 13.51 -1.86
CA MET A 101 10.56 14.64 -2.46
C MET A 101 10.86 15.70 -1.39
N GLN A 102 12.12 16.14 -1.35
CA GLN A 102 12.62 17.15 -0.40
C GLN A 102 12.64 18.56 -1.00
N SER A 103 12.82 18.67 -2.32
CA SER A 103 12.83 19.94 -3.03
C SER A 103 11.40 20.41 -3.32
N ASP A 104 11.04 21.60 -2.85
CA ASP A 104 9.72 22.19 -3.12
C ASP A 104 9.52 22.49 -4.61
N GLU A 105 10.60 22.82 -5.33
CA GLU A 105 10.55 23.04 -6.78
C GLU A 105 10.18 21.75 -7.53
N ASP A 106 10.87 20.65 -7.23
CA ASP A 106 10.57 19.35 -7.82
C ASP A 106 9.18 18.87 -7.44
N LYS A 107 8.78 19.12 -6.20
CA LYS A 107 7.46 18.75 -5.68
C LYS A 107 6.35 19.52 -6.40
N ASN A 108 6.55 20.80 -6.71
CA ASN A 108 5.58 21.58 -7.48
C ASN A 108 5.40 21.03 -8.91
N ILE A 109 6.48 20.63 -9.57
CA ILE A 109 6.41 19.99 -10.90
C ILE A 109 5.72 18.63 -10.79
N ALA A 110 6.12 17.83 -9.81
CA ALA A 110 5.57 16.50 -9.58
C ALA A 110 4.10 16.51 -9.16
N LYS A 111 3.62 17.57 -8.48
CA LYS A 111 2.21 17.75 -8.10
C LYS A 111 1.31 17.69 -9.33
N ALA A 112 1.64 18.42 -10.39
CA ALA A 112 0.85 18.42 -11.63
C ALA A 112 0.83 17.04 -12.31
N VAL A 113 1.97 16.34 -12.33
CA VAL A 113 2.06 14.98 -12.85
C VAL A 113 1.23 14.01 -12.02
N LEU A 114 1.33 14.09 -10.69
CA LEU A 114 0.58 13.24 -9.76
C LEU A 114 -0.93 13.47 -9.92
N GLN A 115 -1.39 14.72 -10.00
CA GLN A 115 -2.80 15.04 -10.24
C GLN A 115 -3.30 14.43 -11.57
N ASN A 116 -2.52 14.55 -12.64
CA ASN A 116 -2.87 13.93 -13.92
C ASN A 116 -2.96 12.40 -13.83
N ARG A 117 -2.01 11.74 -13.15
CA ARG A 117 -2.00 10.29 -12.99
C ARG A 117 -3.15 9.79 -12.10
N LEU A 118 -3.46 10.50 -11.02
CA LEU A 118 -4.61 10.20 -10.16
C LEU A 118 -5.92 10.29 -10.96
N ALA A 119 -6.12 11.35 -11.74
CA ALA A 119 -7.30 11.50 -12.59
C ALA A 119 -7.41 10.39 -13.64
N PHE A 120 -6.29 10.04 -14.29
CA PHE A 120 -6.23 8.95 -15.25
C PHE A 120 -6.62 7.60 -14.62
N TYR A 121 -6.00 7.22 -13.50
CA TYR A 121 -6.31 5.94 -12.87
C TYR A 121 -7.71 5.90 -12.22
N ALA A 122 -8.20 7.02 -11.70
CA ALA A 122 -9.58 7.12 -11.24
C ALA A 122 -10.58 6.87 -12.39
N HIS A 123 -10.29 7.42 -13.58
CA HIS A 123 -11.10 7.15 -14.78
C HIS A 123 -11.03 5.67 -15.20
N MET A 124 -9.85 5.06 -15.18
CA MET A 124 -9.71 3.63 -15.50
C MET A 124 -10.45 2.74 -14.51
N LEU A 125 -10.45 3.06 -13.22
CA LEU A 125 -11.25 2.35 -12.21
C LEU A 125 -12.76 2.50 -12.45
N ASP A 126 -13.21 3.69 -12.85
CA ASP A 126 -14.61 3.94 -13.21
C ASP A 126 -15.05 3.08 -14.41
N MET A 127 -14.21 2.99 -15.44
CA MET A 127 -14.43 2.09 -16.57
C MET A 127 -14.48 0.62 -16.15
N SER A 128 -13.61 0.19 -15.23
CA SER A 128 -13.64 -1.16 -14.67
C SER A 128 -14.94 -1.42 -13.90
N VAL A 129 -15.44 -0.46 -13.13
CA VAL A 129 -16.76 -0.55 -12.45
C VAL A 129 -17.88 -0.74 -13.46
N ASP A 130 -17.90 0.04 -14.54
CA ASP A 130 -18.91 -0.07 -15.59
C ASP A 130 -18.87 -1.40 -16.32
N GLN A 131 -17.67 -1.91 -16.61
CA GLN A 131 -17.49 -3.21 -17.24
C GLN A 131 -17.94 -4.34 -16.32
N THR A 132 -17.59 -4.28 -15.03
CA THR A 132 -18.09 -5.24 -14.03
C THR A 132 -19.61 -5.20 -13.91
N ASN A 133 -20.24 -4.02 -13.97
CA ASN A 133 -21.70 -3.91 -13.99
C ASN A 133 -22.33 -4.60 -15.20
N ARG A 134 -21.72 -4.50 -16.38
CA ARG A 134 -22.21 -5.20 -17.59
C ARG A 134 -22.13 -6.72 -17.41
N SER A 135 -21.01 -7.23 -16.92
CA SER A 135 -20.85 -8.66 -16.62
C SER A 135 -21.84 -9.14 -15.55
N LEU A 136 -22.04 -8.36 -14.49
CA LEU A 136 -23.04 -8.64 -13.45
C LEU A 136 -24.47 -8.70 -13.99
N GLY A 137 -24.81 -7.87 -14.97
CA GLY A 137 -26.12 -7.90 -15.64
C GLY A 137 -26.37 -9.18 -16.44
N LEU A 138 -25.31 -9.93 -16.77
CA LEU A 138 -25.36 -11.19 -17.48
C LEU A 138 -25.17 -12.42 -16.57
N THR A 139 -24.77 -12.20 -15.32
CA THR A 139 -24.48 -13.27 -14.35
C THR A 139 -25.74 -14.01 -13.92
N ARG A 140 -25.71 -15.34 -14.05
CA ARG A 140 -26.81 -16.23 -13.61
C ARG A 140 -26.54 -16.91 -12.28
N LEU A 141 -25.26 -17.10 -11.95
CA LEU A 141 -24.84 -17.81 -10.74
C LEU A 141 -24.77 -16.86 -9.55
N PRO A 142 -25.49 -17.14 -8.44
CA PRO A 142 -25.50 -16.27 -7.26
C PRO A 142 -24.11 -16.02 -6.66
N ALA A 143 -23.24 -17.04 -6.63
CA ALA A 143 -21.89 -16.91 -6.09
C ALA A 143 -21.04 -15.91 -6.91
N VAL A 144 -21.06 -16.02 -8.25
CA VAL A 144 -20.39 -15.08 -9.15
C VAL A 144 -20.95 -13.67 -8.99
N ALA A 145 -22.28 -13.53 -8.86
CA ALA A 145 -22.92 -12.23 -8.69
C ALA A 145 -22.50 -11.56 -7.38
N GLN A 146 -22.51 -12.32 -6.28
CA GLN A 146 -22.11 -11.82 -4.97
C GLN A 146 -20.64 -11.39 -4.96
N GLN A 147 -19.76 -12.22 -5.53
CA GLN A 147 -18.33 -11.91 -5.56
C GLN A 147 -18.03 -10.74 -6.50
N GLY A 148 -18.67 -10.67 -7.66
CA GLY A 148 -18.53 -9.55 -8.58
C GLY A 148 -19.05 -8.23 -8.02
N GLN A 149 -20.08 -8.25 -7.16
CA GLN A 149 -20.53 -7.04 -6.44
C GLN A 149 -19.46 -6.53 -5.48
N ARG A 150 -18.79 -7.43 -4.75
CA ARG A 150 -17.68 -7.05 -3.85
C ARG A 150 -16.53 -6.42 -4.62
N ILE A 151 -16.12 -7.02 -5.73
CA ILE A 151 -15.09 -6.47 -6.63
C ILE A 151 -15.49 -5.08 -7.13
N ARG A 152 -16.71 -4.93 -7.65
CA ARG A 152 -17.22 -3.64 -8.13
C ARG A 152 -17.18 -2.57 -7.04
N ASP A 153 -17.62 -2.90 -5.84
CA ASP A 153 -17.72 -1.94 -4.76
C ASP A 153 -16.32 -1.55 -4.23
N GLU A 154 -15.35 -2.47 -4.22
CA GLU A 154 -13.96 -2.16 -3.92
C GLU A 154 -13.32 -1.28 -5.02
N LEU A 155 -13.57 -1.56 -6.31
CA LEU A 155 -13.11 -0.69 -7.41
C LEU A 155 -13.67 0.73 -7.28
N ARG A 156 -14.95 0.88 -6.92
CA ARG A 156 -15.56 2.20 -6.67
C ARG A 156 -14.89 2.90 -5.48
N ALA A 157 -14.64 2.17 -4.42
CA ALA A 157 -14.04 2.74 -3.22
C ALA A 157 -12.55 3.11 -3.46
N ALA A 158 -11.82 2.35 -4.28
CA ALA A 158 -10.51 2.70 -4.79
C ALA A 158 -10.55 3.99 -5.61
N LYS A 159 -11.50 4.15 -6.53
CA LYS A 159 -11.68 5.40 -7.29
C LYS A 159 -11.88 6.59 -6.37
N LEU A 160 -12.82 6.48 -5.41
CA LEU A 160 -13.08 7.54 -4.43
C LEU A 160 -11.80 7.91 -3.67
N LYS A 161 -10.96 6.92 -3.34
CA LYS A 161 -9.69 7.21 -2.68
C LYS A 161 -8.75 8.03 -3.55
N LEU A 162 -8.65 7.73 -4.85
CA LEU A 162 -7.83 8.51 -5.77
C LEU A 162 -8.35 9.94 -5.91
N ASP A 163 -9.67 10.13 -5.94
CA ASP A 163 -10.32 11.44 -5.97
C ASP A 163 -10.01 12.24 -4.68
N GLU A 164 -10.05 11.61 -3.51
CA GLU A 164 -9.67 12.22 -2.22
C GLU A 164 -8.20 12.66 -2.21
N ILE A 165 -7.29 11.80 -2.68
CA ILE A 165 -5.86 12.13 -2.76
C ILE A 165 -5.68 13.34 -3.68
N ALA A 166 -6.31 13.33 -4.86
CA ALA A 166 -6.22 14.44 -5.80
C ALA A 166 -6.74 15.76 -5.21
N ALA A 167 -7.85 15.70 -4.46
CA ALA A 167 -8.40 16.87 -3.77
C ALA A 167 -7.45 17.41 -2.69
N SER A 168 -6.78 16.51 -1.94
CA SER A 168 -5.83 16.88 -0.90
C SER A 168 -4.54 17.54 -1.43
N LEU A 169 -4.26 17.37 -2.72
CA LEU A 169 -3.10 17.99 -3.35
C LEU A 169 -3.32 19.47 -3.67
N ASN A 170 -4.56 19.95 -3.73
CA ASN A 170 -4.88 21.31 -4.20
C ASN A 170 -4.39 22.40 -3.25
#